data_AF-A0A1G5EXR7-F1
#
_entry.id   AF-A0A1G5EXR7-F1
#
_cell.length_a   1.000
_cell.length_b   1.000
_cell.length_c   1.000
_cell.angle_alpha   90.00
_cell.angle_beta   90.00
_cell.angle_gamma   90.00
#
_symmetry.space_group_name_H-M   'P 1'
#
loop_
_entity.id
_entity.type
_entity.pdbx_description
1 polymer ?
#
loop_
_entity_poly.entity_id
_entity_poly.type
_entity_poly.pdbx_seq_one_letter_code
_entity_poly.pdbx_strand_id
1 'polypeptide(L)'
;MKKNYVALLLISTLLGVLLFGCGEKAVATSEPADLKYNDGVYEGVGKGFKGDIKLNVIIEDGKIADIKIVEMKETSGIGDVAVQEVVDMVIKNQTLDVDVVTGATISSEATINTIKKILEDI
;
A
#
# COMPACT_ATOMS: atom_id res chain seq x y z
N MET A 1 -12.02 62.67 -37.92
CA MET A 1 -11.08 63.79 -37.69
C MET A 1 -9.99 63.31 -36.73
N LYS A 2 -8.70 63.38 -37.15
CA LYS A 2 -7.48 63.71 -36.36
C LYS A 2 -7.27 62.95 -35.01
N LYS A 3 -6.14 62.35 -34.67
CA LYS A 3 -4.74 62.44 -35.12
C LYS A 3 -3.90 61.42 -34.31
N ASN A 4 -2.86 60.91 -34.95
CA ASN A 4 -1.64 60.28 -34.41
C ASN A 4 -1.02 60.93 -33.16
N TYR A 5 -0.42 60.09 -32.29
CA TYR A 5 0.88 60.27 -31.59
C TYR A 5 1.39 58.84 -31.28
N VAL A 6 2.41 58.24 -31.90
CA VAL A 6 3.83 58.59 -32.09
C VAL A 6 4.62 58.70 -30.78
N ALA A 7 5.70 57.91 -30.73
CA ALA A 7 6.87 57.92 -29.84
C ALA A 7 6.68 57.28 -28.45
N LEU A 8 7.21 56.08 -28.16
CA LEU A 8 8.63 55.64 -28.16
C LEU A 8 9.43 56.37 -27.08
N LEU A 9 9.71 55.68 -25.96
CA LEU A 9 10.97 55.82 -25.22
C LEU A 9 11.20 54.60 -24.30
N LEU A 10 12.28 53.91 -24.63
CA LEU A 10 12.94 52.83 -23.92
C LEU A 10 13.45 53.29 -22.55
N ILE A 11 13.14 52.58 -21.47
CA ILE A 11 14.02 52.52 -20.29
C ILE A 11 14.11 51.08 -19.79
N SER A 12 15.28 50.52 -20.04
CA SER A 12 15.85 49.34 -19.40
C SER A 12 15.61 49.36 -17.89
N THR A 13 14.87 48.39 -17.38
CA THR A 13 15.08 47.86 -16.03
C THR A 13 15.29 46.35 -16.13
N LEU A 14 16.56 46.02 -16.05
CA LEU A 14 17.16 44.72 -15.77
C LEU A 14 16.53 44.10 -14.50
N LEU A 15 16.59 42.77 -14.42
CA LEU A 15 16.23 41.90 -13.27
C LEU A 15 14.77 41.40 -13.18
N GLY A 16 14.33 40.68 -14.22
CA GLY A 16 13.23 39.73 -14.12
C GLY A 16 13.72 38.41 -13.52
N VAL A 17 13.35 38.16 -12.26
CA VAL A 17 13.57 36.94 -11.49
C VAL A 17 12.99 35.72 -12.22
N LEU A 18 13.84 34.74 -12.49
CA LEU A 18 13.43 33.39 -12.90
C LEU A 18 14.19 32.36 -12.06
N LEU A 19 13.37 31.50 -11.46
CA LEU A 19 13.65 30.14 -11.01
C LEU A 19 14.23 29.92 -9.61
N PHE A 20 13.57 28.94 -8.97
CA PHE A 20 13.90 28.17 -7.78
C PHE A 20 13.58 28.78 -6.41
N GLY A 21 12.52 28.22 -5.79
CA GLY A 21 12.40 28.23 -4.34
C GLY A 21 10.98 28.31 -3.82
N CYS A 22 10.15 27.27 -4.02
CA CYS A 22 9.07 26.99 -3.08
C CYS A 22 9.10 25.50 -2.76
N GLY A 23 9.47 25.21 -1.51
CA GLY A 23 9.30 23.89 -0.94
C GLY A 23 7.83 23.67 -0.65
N GLU A 24 7.27 22.66 -1.28
CA GLU A 24 6.12 21.94 -0.76
C GLU A 24 6.59 20.51 -0.65
N LYS A 25 6.77 20.02 0.58
CA LYS A 25 6.83 18.57 0.80
C LYS A 25 5.52 18.05 0.24
N ALA A 26 5.58 17.37 -0.90
CA ALA A 26 4.49 16.57 -1.39
C ALA A 26 4.14 15.59 -0.26
N VAL A 27 3.06 15.91 0.46
CA VAL A 27 2.31 14.91 1.19
C VAL A 27 1.77 14.03 0.08
N ALA A 28 2.44 12.89 -0.10
CA ALA A 28 1.88 11.76 -0.83
C ALA A 28 0.63 11.36 -0.05
N THR A 29 -0.49 11.99 -0.35
CA THR A 29 -1.80 11.42 -0.12
C THR A 29 -1.80 10.18 -0.99
N SER A 30 -1.51 9.03 -0.39
CA SER A 30 -1.75 7.73 -1.00
C SER A 30 -3.25 7.65 -1.22
N GLU A 31 -3.68 8.09 -2.40
CA GLU A 31 -4.88 7.58 -3.02
C GLU A 31 -4.81 6.05 -2.90
N PRO A 32 -5.85 5.38 -2.35
CA PRO A 32 -5.80 3.93 -2.24
C PRO A 32 -5.58 3.43 -3.67
N ALA A 33 -4.43 2.79 -3.90
CA ALA A 33 -4.20 2.08 -5.13
C ALA A 33 -5.42 1.17 -5.30
N ASP A 34 -6.18 1.39 -6.37
CA ASP A 34 -7.27 0.50 -6.76
C ASP A 34 -6.54 -0.80 -7.15
N LEU A 35 -6.21 -1.63 -6.15
CA LEU A 35 -5.44 -2.86 -6.26
C LEU A 35 -6.29 -3.86 -7.01
N LYS A 36 -6.40 -3.70 -8.33
CA LYS A 36 -7.15 -4.61 -9.18
C LYS A 36 -6.33 -5.85 -9.44
N TYR A 37 -6.50 -6.82 -8.57
CA TYR A 37 -6.00 -8.17 -8.77
C TYR A 37 -6.86 -8.92 -9.80
N ASN A 38 -6.28 -9.92 -10.45
CA ASN A 38 -7.08 -10.86 -11.24
C ASN A 38 -7.89 -11.74 -10.28
N ASP A 39 -9.14 -12.03 -10.63
CA ASP A 39 -9.99 -12.92 -9.82
C ASP A 39 -9.43 -14.35 -9.83
N GLY A 40 -9.49 -15.02 -8.68
CA GLY A 40 -8.92 -16.36 -8.53
C GLY A 40 -8.62 -16.75 -7.10
N VAL A 41 -8.02 -17.94 -6.96
CA VAL A 41 -7.52 -18.46 -5.69
C VAL A 41 -6.02 -18.66 -5.81
N TYR A 42 -5.27 -17.97 -4.96
CA TYR A 42 -3.82 -17.93 -5.01
C TYR A 42 -3.21 -18.44 -3.72
N GLU A 43 -2.32 -19.41 -3.84
CA GLU A 43 -1.70 -20.09 -2.71
C GLU A 43 -0.31 -19.52 -2.43
N GLY A 44 0.02 -19.35 -1.15
CA GLY A 44 1.37 -19.00 -0.73
C GLY A 44 1.75 -19.61 0.61
N VAL A 45 3.06 -19.74 0.81
CA VAL A 45 3.64 -20.28 2.04
C VAL A 45 4.70 -19.29 2.55
N GLY A 46 4.59 -18.92 3.82
CA GLY A 46 5.60 -18.15 4.54
C GLY A 46 6.12 -18.89 5.77
N LYS A 47 7.23 -18.40 6.31
CA LYS A 47 7.83 -18.94 7.53
C LYS A 47 7.38 -18.12 8.74
N GLY A 48 6.53 -18.72 9.57
CA GLY A 48 6.13 -18.19 10.87
C GLY A 48 7.18 -18.46 11.97
N PHE A 49 6.75 -18.29 13.22
CA PHE A 49 7.61 -18.45 14.40
C PHE A 49 7.91 -19.91 14.73
N LYS A 50 6.91 -20.81 14.66
CA LYS A 50 7.11 -22.25 14.94
C LYS A 50 7.25 -23.10 13.68
N GLY A 51 6.78 -22.63 12.54
CA GLY A 51 6.88 -23.34 11.28
C GLY A 51 6.19 -22.59 10.16
N ASP A 52 5.91 -23.30 9.07
CA ASP A 52 5.35 -22.68 7.89
C ASP A 52 3.86 -22.32 8.11
N ILE A 53 3.43 -21.22 7.49
CA ILE A 53 2.05 -20.73 7.41
C ILE A 53 1.66 -20.76 5.93
N LYS A 54 0.64 -21.54 5.60
CA LYS A 54 0.12 -21.73 4.25
C LYS A 54 -1.25 -21.08 4.13
N LEU A 55 -1.39 -20.17 3.17
CA LEU A 55 -2.59 -19.36 2.96
C LEU A 55 -3.09 -19.49 1.52
N ASN A 56 -4.41 -19.42 1.34
CA ASN A 56 -5.06 -19.18 0.07
C ASN A 56 -5.75 -17.82 0.10
N VAL A 57 -5.33 -16.90 -0.75
CA VAL A 57 -5.98 -15.61 -0.95
C VAL A 57 -7.00 -15.76 -2.08
N ILE A 58 -8.25 -15.40 -1.81
CA ILE A 58 -9.35 -15.44 -2.77
C ILE A 58 -9.63 -14.01 -3.23
N ILE A 59 -9.55 -13.79 -4.54
CA ILE A 59 -9.87 -12.52 -5.18
C ILE A 59 -11.20 -12.65 -5.94
N GLU A 60 -12.12 -11.73 -5.65
CA GLU A 60 -13.38 -11.56 -6.40
C GLU A 60 -13.58 -10.08 -6.70
N ASP A 61 -14.02 -9.75 -7.93
CA ASP A 61 -14.20 -8.39 -8.41
C ASP A 61 -12.95 -7.50 -8.20
N GLY A 62 -11.76 -8.10 -8.33
CA GLY A 62 -10.46 -7.48 -8.13
C GLY A 62 -10.17 -7.07 -6.69
N LYS A 63 -10.85 -7.65 -5.68
CA LYS A 63 -10.64 -7.38 -4.25
C LYS A 63 -10.38 -8.64 -3.47
N ILE A 64 -9.75 -8.51 -2.30
CA ILE A 64 -9.53 -9.64 -1.39
C ILE A 64 -10.88 -10.01 -0.76
N ALA A 65 -11.50 -11.08 -1.26
CA ALA A 65 -12.78 -11.57 -0.78
C ALA A 65 -12.63 -12.39 0.51
N ASP A 66 -11.58 -13.22 0.57
CA ASP A 66 -11.31 -14.11 1.70
C ASP A 66 -9.83 -14.51 1.73
N ILE A 67 -9.33 -14.92 2.89
CA ILE A 67 -8.01 -15.52 3.05
C ILE A 67 -8.16 -16.74 3.94
N LYS A 68 -7.94 -17.92 3.35
CA LYS A 68 -8.05 -19.20 4.07
C LYS A 68 -6.70 -19.64 4.58
N ILE A 69 -6.63 -19.93 5.87
CA ILE A 69 -5.48 -20.60 6.46
C ILE A 69 -5.61 -22.09 6.17
N VAL A 70 -4.74 -22.61 5.29
CA VAL A 70 -4.74 -24.01 4.85
C VAL A 70 -3.98 -24.89 5.84
N GLU A 71 -2.81 -24.42 6.28
CA GLU A 71 -1.98 -25.08 7.28
C GLU A 71 -1.23 -23.99 8.05
N MET A 72 -1.05 -24.15 9.34
CA MET A 72 -0.12 -23.33 10.11
C MET A 72 0.52 -24.14 11.23
N LYS A 73 1.75 -23.78 11.59
CA LYS A 73 2.43 -24.28 12.78
C LYS A 73 2.85 -23.10 13.63
N GLU A 74 2.07 -22.83 14.67
CA GLU A 74 2.24 -21.69 15.57
C GLU A 74 2.04 -22.06 17.05
N THR A 75 2.38 -21.15 17.94
CA THR A 75 2.09 -21.30 19.38
C THR A 75 0.60 -21.11 19.62
N SER A 76 -0.08 -22.13 20.15
CA SER A 76 -1.53 -22.08 20.35
C SER A 76 -1.95 -21.00 21.35
N GLY A 77 -3.00 -20.25 21.01
CA GLY A 77 -3.52 -19.10 21.74
C GLY A 77 -2.69 -17.82 21.60
N ILE A 78 -1.64 -17.81 20.77
CA ILE A 78 -0.76 -16.64 20.58
C ILE A 78 -0.54 -16.41 19.09
N GLY A 79 0.21 -17.29 18.43
CA GLY A 79 0.57 -17.13 17.02
C GLY A 79 -0.59 -17.45 16.08
N ASP A 80 -1.41 -18.44 16.42
CA ASP A 80 -2.62 -18.79 15.69
C ASP A 80 -3.67 -17.67 15.73
N VAL A 81 -3.90 -17.09 16.92
CA VAL A 81 -4.77 -15.92 17.10
C VAL A 81 -4.23 -14.73 16.32
N ALA A 82 -2.93 -14.47 16.39
CA ALA A 82 -2.32 -13.36 15.66
C ALA A 82 -2.41 -13.50 14.14
N VAL A 83 -2.25 -14.71 13.58
CA VAL A 83 -2.44 -14.98 12.16
C VAL A 83 -3.88 -14.66 11.76
N GLN A 84 -4.87 -15.10 12.55
CA GLN A 84 -6.28 -14.84 12.27
C GLN A 84 -6.61 -13.35 12.34
N GLU A 85 -6.15 -12.64 13.38
CA GLU A 85 -6.41 -11.19 13.53
C GLU A 85 -5.81 -10.38 12.37
N VAL A 86 -4.59 -10.72 11.93
CA VAL A 86 -3.97 -10.08 10.76
C VAL A 86 -4.78 -10.34 9.50
N VAL A 87 -5.20 -11.58 9.26
CA VAL A 87 -6.06 -11.94 8.11
C VAL A 87 -7.35 -11.10 8.12
N ASP A 88 -8.03 -11.03 9.27
CA ASP A 88 -9.27 -10.29 9.42
C ASP A 88 -9.07 -8.79 9.15
N MET A 89 -7.96 -8.20 9.64
CA MET A 89 -7.61 -6.80 9.38
C MET A 89 -7.34 -6.54 7.90
N VAL A 90 -6.62 -7.44 7.22
CA VAL A 90 -6.32 -7.31 5.78
C VAL A 90 -7.60 -7.37 4.95
N ILE A 91 -8.48 -8.35 5.21
CA ILE A 91 -9.76 -8.48 4.50
C ILE A 91 -10.64 -7.25 4.76
N LYS A 92 -10.75 -6.82 6.02
CA LYS A 92 -11.60 -5.69 6.40
C LYS A 92 -11.14 -4.37 5.79
N ASN A 93 -9.82 -4.13 5.80
CA ASN A 93 -9.27 -2.82 5.43
C ASN A 93 -8.78 -2.79 3.97
N GLN A 94 -8.74 -3.94 3.28
CA GLN A 94 -8.22 -4.07 1.91
C GLN A 94 -6.82 -3.47 1.75
N THR A 95 -5.98 -3.64 2.77
CA THR A 95 -4.59 -3.15 2.81
C THR A 95 -3.70 -4.13 3.58
N LEU A 96 -2.42 -4.14 3.22
CA LEU A 96 -1.38 -4.86 3.94
C LEU A 96 -0.71 -4.02 5.04
N ASP A 97 -1.01 -2.72 5.08
CA ASP A 97 -0.57 -1.81 6.13
C ASP A 97 -1.47 -1.96 7.36
N VAL A 98 -1.25 -3.06 8.08
CA VAL A 98 -1.98 -3.43 9.30
C VAL A 98 -1.00 -3.67 10.44
N ASP A 99 -1.44 -3.39 11.66
CA ASP A 99 -0.60 -3.56 12.83
C ASP A 99 -0.27 -5.03 13.11
N VAL A 100 0.92 -5.26 13.66
CA VAL A 100 1.30 -6.57 14.19
C VAL A 100 0.67 -6.79 15.56
N VAL A 101 0.37 -8.05 15.88
CA VAL A 101 -0.21 -8.41 17.18
C VAL A 101 0.89 -8.48 18.24
N THR A 102 0.66 -7.83 19.37
CA THR A 102 1.63 -7.77 20.48
C THR A 102 1.92 -9.18 21.01
N GLY A 103 3.20 -9.51 21.15
CA GLY A 103 3.63 -10.84 21.61
C GLY A 103 3.69 -11.91 20.52
N ALA A 104 3.28 -11.59 19.29
CA ALA A 104 3.26 -12.49 18.14
C ALA A 104 3.83 -11.85 16.86
N THR A 105 4.76 -10.91 17.00
CA THR A 105 5.32 -10.10 15.90
C THR A 105 5.79 -10.95 14.71
N ILE A 106 6.54 -12.03 14.95
CA ILE A 106 7.06 -12.88 13.87
C ILE A 106 5.92 -13.56 13.09
N SER A 107 4.90 -14.06 13.79
CA SER A 107 3.75 -14.72 13.17
C SER A 107 2.89 -13.71 12.39
N SER A 108 2.71 -12.49 12.92
CA SER A 108 2.03 -11.40 12.22
C SER A 108 2.78 -10.97 10.95
N GLU A 109 4.07 -10.65 11.05
CA GLU A 109 4.90 -10.25 9.91
C GLU A 109 4.97 -11.37 8.85
N ALA A 110 5.10 -12.63 9.27
CA ALA A 110 5.08 -13.76 8.35
C ALA A 110 3.77 -13.82 7.55
N THR A 111 2.64 -13.59 8.21
CA THR A 111 1.31 -13.59 7.57
C THR A 111 1.21 -12.43 6.56
N ILE A 112 1.54 -11.20 6.98
CA ILE A 112 1.52 -10.01 6.11
C ILE A 112 2.41 -10.22 4.88
N ASN A 113 3.65 -10.67 5.09
CA ASN A 113 4.62 -10.89 4.02
C ASN A 113 4.19 -12.02 3.07
N THR A 114 3.51 -13.05 3.58
CA THR A 114 2.99 -14.14 2.75
C THR A 114 1.89 -13.64 1.84
N ILE A 115 0.91 -12.90 2.39
CA ILE A 115 -0.17 -12.29 1.59
C ILE A 115 0.43 -11.33 0.58
N LYS A 116 1.36 -10.47 1.00
CA LYS A 116 2.08 -9.56 0.11
C LYS A 116 2.69 -10.27 -1.08
N LYS A 117 3.45 -11.35 -0.83
CA LYS A 117 4.10 -12.12 -1.89
C LYS A 117 3.07 -12.72 -2.85
N ILE A 118 1.99 -13.29 -2.34
CA ILE A 118 0.90 -13.84 -3.17
C ILE A 118 0.36 -12.76 -4.10
N LEU A 119 0.13 -11.56 -3.58
CA LEU A 119 -0.41 -10.43 -4.34
C LEU A 119 0.59 -9.81 -5.34
N GLU A 120 1.89 -9.92 -5.08
CA GLU A 120 2.96 -9.49 -6.01
C GLU A 120 3.15 -10.47 -7.18
N ASP A 121 2.74 -11.74 -7.01
CA ASP A 121 2.91 -12.81 -8.00
C ASP A 121 1.73 -12.91 -9.00
N ILE A 122 0.71 -12.04 -8.94
CA ILE A 122 -0.57 -12.17 -9.69
C ILE A 122 -0.99 -10.94 -10.52
#